data_AF-A0A3P7KZJ1-F1
#
_entry.id   AF-A0A3P7KZJ1-F1
#
_cell.length_a   1.000
_cell.length_b   1.000
_cell.length_c   1.000
_cell.angle_alpha   90.00
_cell.angle_beta   90.00
_cell.angle_gamma   90.00
#
_symmetry.space_group_name_H-M   'P 1'
#
loop_
_entity.id
_entity.type
_entity.pdbx_description
1 polymer ?
#
loop_
_entity_poly.entity_id
_entity_poly.type
_entity_poly.pdbx_seq_one_letter_code
_entity_poly.pdbx_strand_id
1 'polypeptide(L)'
;MDGNCVDVADHPQYDGKRAVFIRDVSLKAPQGIYVLTSMNLKLPSVLNIANIDSSKWKIDHESLDFTSYTITMIDEMFAYDAVENCAKTNAQVLSLGLGAGYINSYLHKNYPKMNITAVEIDKNMLDLALKWFDLKLDDKHHVVIEDGINYVRRMAEA
;
A
#
# COMPACT_ATOMS: atom_id res chain seq x y z
N MET A 1 -4.83 -11.42 12.23
CA MET A 1 -3.77 -12.46 12.22
C MET A 1 -3.86 -13.29 13.47
N ASP A 2 -4.02 -14.60 13.31
CA ASP A 2 -4.14 -15.61 14.39
C ASP A 2 -2.80 -15.92 15.06
N GLY A 3 -2.06 -14.90 15.51
CA GLY A 3 -0.77 -15.07 16.22
C GLY A 3 0.47 -15.27 15.32
N ASN A 4 0.35 -15.10 14.00
CA ASN A 4 1.48 -15.15 13.09
C ASN A 4 2.29 -13.85 13.11
N CYS A 5 3.62 -13.96 13.31
CA CYS A 5 4.54 -12.83 13.20
C CYS A 5 4.83 -12.50 11.73
N VAL A 6 4.80 -11.22 11.39
CA VAL A 6 5.31 -10.69 10.12
C VAL A 6 6.69 -10.06 10.32
N ASP A 7 7.50 -10.08 9.27
CA ASP A 7 8.81 -9.44 9.21
C ASP A 7 8.71 -8.16 8.40
N VAL A 8 9.31 -7.08 8.90
CA VAL A 8 9.42 -5.81 8.16
C VAL A 8 10.89 -5.55 7.89
N ALA A 9 11.29 -5.56 6.63
CA ALA A 9 12.70 -5.51 6.26
C ALA A 9 12.95 -4.59 5.06
N ASP A 10 14.02 -3.82 5.17
CA ASP A 10 14.51 -2.96 4.09
C ASP A 10 15.66 -3.64 3.36
N HIS A 11 15.65 -3.63 2.03
CA HIS A 11 16.75 -4.17 1.25
C HIS A 11 16.91 -3.49 -0.12
N PRO A 12 18.13 -3.51 -0.69
CA PRO A 12 18.35 -3.01 -2.04
C PRO A 12 17.75 -3.98 -3.07
N GLN A 13 17.16 -3.43 -4.13
CA GLN A 13 16.66 -4.16 -5.29
C GLN A 13 17.10 -3.43 -6.58
N TYR A 14 17.29 -4.17 -7.67
CA TYR A 14 17.55 -3.58 -8.98
C TYR A 14 16.26 -3.63 -9.83
N ASP A 15 15.75 -2.48 -10.24
CA ASP A 15 14.49 -2.35 -10.99
C ASP A 15 14.66 -2.49 -12.52
N GLY A 16 15.85 -2.90 -12.97
CA GLY A 16 16.23 -2.94 -14.39
C GLY A 16 16.96 -1.69 -14.87
N LYS A 17 16.82 -0.55 -14.18
CA LYS A 17 17.45 0.73 -14.54
C LYS A 17 18.40 1.25 -13.47
N ARG A 18 18.05 1.10 -12.19
CA ARG A 18 18.81 1.62 -11.05
C ARG A 18 18.64 0.73 -9.82
N ALA A 19 19.57 0.90 -8.88
CA ALA A 19 19.38 0.38 -7.53
C ALA A 19 18.31 1.23 -6.81
N VAL A 20 17.28 0.57 -6.32
CA VAL A 20 16.26 1.12 -5.43
C VAL A 20 16.38 0.45 -4.06
N PHE A 21 15.78 1.06 -3.04
CA PHE A 21 15.61 0.44 -1.74
C PHE A 21 14.13 0.19 -1.52
N ILE A 22 13.77 -1.01 -1.11
CA ILE A 22 12.38 -1.39 -0.84
C ILE A 22 12.22 -1.80 0.61
N ARG A 23 11.02 -1.56 1.15
CA ARG A 23 10.55 -2.10 2.42
C ARG A 23 9.48 -3.14 2.14
N ASP A 24 9.69 -4.33 2.69
CA ASP A 24 8.76 -5.44 2.58
C ASP A 24 8.09 -5.74 3.90
N VAL A 25 6.83 -6.17 3.81
CA VAL A 25 6.18 -6.98 4.84
C VAL A 25 6.12 -8.40 4.36
N SER A 26 6.66 -9.33 5.13
CA SER A 26 6.68 -10.74 4.77
C SER A 26 6.11 -11.62 5.87
N LEU A 27 5.33 -12.62 5.47
CA LEU A 27 4.89 -13.71 6.33
C LEU A 27 5.84 -14.90 6.18
N LYS A 28 6.39 -15.37 7.30
CA LYS A 28 7.15 -16.63 7.33
C LYS A 28 6.20 -17.77 7.65
N ALA A 29 6.05 -18.70 6.70
CA ALA A 29 5.27 -19.91 6.87
C ALA A 29 6.15 -21.14 6.63
N PRO A 30 5.73 -22.36 7.04
CA PRO A 30 6.51 -23.57 6.83
C PRO A 30 6.89 -23.83 5.37
N GLN A 31 6.09 -23.35 4.42
CA GLN A 31 6.29 -23.54 2.98
C GLN A 31 7.20 -22.47 2.34
N GLY A 32 7.55 -21.40 3.07
CA GLY A 32 8.40 -20.34 2.56
C GLY A 32 8.08 -18.95 3.13
N ILE A 33 8.76 -17.95 2.57
CA ILE A 33 8.54 -16.54 2.87
C ILE A 33 7.60 -15.97 1.81
N TYR A 34 6.50 -15.37 2.25
CA TYR A 34 5.51 -14.74 1.38
C TYR A 34 5.55 -13.23 1.59
N VAL A 35 5.96 -12.49 0.56
CA VAL A 35 5.92 -11.03 0.58
C VAL A 35 4.46 -10.59 0.41
N LEU A 36 3.94 -9.88 1.40
CA LEU A 36 2.56 -9.39 1.43
C LEU A 36 2.45 -7.99 0.82
N THR A 37 3.47 -7.14 1.01
CA THR A 37 3.51 -5.78 0.45
C THR A 37 4.95 -5.32 0.33
N SER A 38 5.28 -4.65 -0.77
CA SER A 38 6.57 -4.02 -1.03
C SER A 38 6.35 -2.55 -1.40
N MET A 39 7.15 -1.64 -0.84
CA MET A 39 7.14 -0.22 -1.22
C MET A 39 8.56 0.32 -1.35
N ASN A 40 8.78 1.16 -2.36
CA ASN A 40 10.04 1.89 -2.51
C ASN A 40 10.25 2.86 -1.34
N LEU A 41 11.50 3.03 -0.94
CA LEU A 41 11.96 4.06 -0.03
C LEU A 41 12.57 5.22 -0.83
N LYS A 42 12.34 6.46 -0.38
CA LYS A 42 13.01 7.64 -0.89
C LYS A 42 14.42 7.71 -0.29
N LEU A 43 15.43 7.44 -1.11
CA LEU A 43 16.83 7.53 -0.70
C LEU A 43 17.19 8.97 -0.28
N PRO A 44 17.93 9.15 0.82
CA PRO A 44 18.55 10.43 1.14
C PRO A 44 19.50 10.89 0.01
N SER A 45 19.53 12.19 -0.28
CA SER A 45 20.42 12.75 -1.31
C SER A 45 21.91 12.57 -0.98
N VAL A 46 22.25 12.53 0.32
CA VAL A 46 23.58 12.20 0.82
C VAL A 46 23.43 11.26 2.02
N LEU A 47 24.09 10.11 1.97
CA LEU A 47 24.13 9.15 3.08
C LEU A 47 25.26 9.47 4.06
N ASN A 48 24.94 9.46 5.35
CA ASN A 48 25.87 9.63 6.46
C ASN A 48 25.38 8.87 7.69
N ILE A 49 26.19 8.82 8.75
CA ILE A 49 25.87 8.06 9.98
C ILE A 49 24.56 8.52 10.62
N ALA A 50 24.19 9.80 10.49
CA ALA A 50 22.95 10.32 11.08
C ALA A 50 21.68 9.88 10.33
N ASN A 51 21.78 9.45 9.07
CA ASN A 51 20.63 9.05 8.25
C ASN A 51 20.77 7.64 7.62
N ILE A 52 21.74 6.84 8.05
CA ILE A 52 21.94 5.47 7.54
C ILE A 52 20.84 4.48 7.99
N ASP A 53 20.12 4.82 9.06
CA ASP A 53 19.01 4.03 9.58
C ASP A 53 17.80 4.09 8.62
N SER A 54 17.68 3.06 7.77
CA SER A 54 16.65 2.98 6.73
C SER A 54 15.24 2.87 7.30
N SER A 55 15.08 2.43 8.55
CA SER A 55 13.78 2.37 9.24
C SER A 55 13.09 3.74 9.27
N LYS A 56 13.87 4.82 9.22
CA LYS A 56 13.43 6.23 9.25
C LYS A 56 13.30 6.86 7.88
N TRP A 57 13.64 6.15 6.80
CA TRP A 57 13.53 6.68 5.45
C TRP A 57 12.06 6.83 5.07
N LYS A 58 11.77 7.84 4.24
CA LYS A 58 10.41 8.11 3.80
C LYS A 58 9.99 7.06 2.78
N ILE A 59 8.73 6.65 2.85
CA ILE A 59 8.13 5.77 1.86
C ILE A 59 7.85 6.59 0.59
N ASP A 60 8.01 5.96 -0.57
CA ASP A 60 7.63 6.53 -1.85
C ASP A 60 6.20 6.14 -2.21
N HIS A 61 5.25 7.04 -1.95
CA HIS A 61 3.84 6.89 -2.33
C HIS A 61 3.55 7.34 -3.78
N GLU A 62 4.53 7.84 -4.51
CA GLU A 62 4.33 8.44 -5.85
C GLU A 62 4.69 7.47 -6.98
N SER A 63 5.56 6.50 -6.72
CA SER A 63 6.05 5.59 -7.75
C SER A 63 5.18 4.34 -7.91
N LEU A 64 4.92 3.99 -9.17
CA LEU A 64 4.40 2.67 -9.55
C LEU A 64 5.48 1.59 -9.43
N ASP A 65 5.08 0.41 -8.97
CA ASP A 65 5.88 -0.81 -8.94
C ASP A 65 5.54 -1.68 -10.16
N PHE A 66 6.41 -1.66 -11.16
CA PHE A 66 6.25 -2.40 -12.41
C PHE A 66 6.58 -3.90 -12.28
N THR A 67 6.96 -4.37 -11.09
CA THR A 67 7.38 -5.75 -10.84
C THR A 67 6.31 -6.58 -10.13
N SER A 68 5.20 -5.94 -9.74
CA SER A 68 4.12 -6.55 -8.96
C SER A 68 2.78 -6.49 -9.68
N TYR A 69 1.81 -7.28 -9.23
CA TYR A 69 0.44 -7.27 -9.72
C TYR A 69 -0.31 -5.96 -9.42
N THR A 70 0.18 -5.16 -8.47
CA THR A 70 -0.46 -3.91 -8.03
C THR A 70 -0.60 -2.90 -9.16
N ILE A 71 0.37 -2.84 -10.09
CA ILE A 71 0.27 -1.96 -11.25
C ILE A 71 -0.89 -2.35 -12.17
N THR A 72 -1.10 -3.64 -12.41
CA THR A 72 -2.22 -4.11 -13.25
C THR A 72 -3.55 -3.77 -12.59
N MET A 73 -3.66 -3.91 -11.25
CA MET A 73 -4.87 -3.49 -10.53
C MET A 73 -5.14 -1.99 -10.66
N ILE A 74 -4.09 -1.16 -10.54
CA ILE A 74 -4.23 0.30 -10.66
C ILE A 74 -4.55 0.70 -12.11
N ASP A 75 -3.87 0.12 -13.10
CA ASP A 75 -4.05 0.44 -14.52
C ASP A 75 -5.46 0.07 -14.99
N GLU A 76 -5.95 -1.11 -14.60
CA GLU A 76 -7.30 -1.59 -14.95
C GLU A 76 -8.40 -0.68 -14.39
N MET A 77 -8.19 0.00 -13.25
CA MET A 77 -9.17 0.98 -12.73
C MET A 77 -9.42 2.13 -13.71
N PHE A 78 -8.40 2.49 -14.49
CA PHE A 78 -8.47 3.57 -15.49
C PHE A 78 -8.76 3.05 -16.91
N ALA A 79 -8.82 1.73 -17.08
CA ALA A 79 -9.17 1.13 -18.35
C ALA A 79 -10.65 1.38 -18.69
N TYR A 80 -10.95 1.39 -19.99
CA TYR A 80 -12.32 1.44 -20.52
C TYR A 80 -13.18 2.63 -20.05
N ASP A 81 -12.55 3.77 -19.72
CA ASP A 81 -13.21 4.98 -19.21
C ASP A 81 -14.05 4.76 -17.93
N ALA A 82 -13.79 3.69 -17.17
CA ALA A 82 -14.46 3.43 -15.90
C ALA A 82 -14.17 4.55 -14.87
N VAL A 83 -12.92 5.03 -14.87
CA VAL A 83 -12.45 6.18 -14.08
C VAL A 83 -11.50 7.00 -14.97
N GLU A 84 -11.70 8.31 -15.04
CA GLU A 84 -10.79 9.18 -15.81
C GLU A 84 -9.39 9.17 -15.18
N ASN A 85 -8.34 8.93 -15.98
CA ASN A 85 -6.95 9.02 -15.53
C ASN A 85 -6.48 10.49 -15.44
N CYS A 86 -7.03 11.20 -14.47
CA CYS A 86 -6.74 12.61 -14.21
C CYS A 86 -6.62 12.82 -12.71
N ALA A 87 -5.61 13.57 -12.27
CA ALA A 87 -5.43 13.89 -10.84
C ALA A 87 -6.64 14.62 -10.22
N LYS A 88 -7.50 15.24 -11.05
CA LYS A 88 -8.72 15.93 -10.63
C LYS A 88 -9.96 15.03 -10.64
N THR A 89 -9.84 13.76 -10.99
CA THR A 89 -10.95 12.81 -11.01
C THR A 89 -11.52 12.63 -9.62
N ASN A 90 -12.83 12.83 -9.50
CA ASN A 90 -13.56 12.54 -8.28
C ASN A 90 -14.21 11.16 -8.44
N ALA A 91 -13.81 10.20 -7.63
CA ALA A 91 -14.32 8.84 -7.65
C ALA A 91 -14.46 8.29 -6.24
N GLN A 92 -15.43 7.40 -6.04
CA GLN A 92 -15.56 6.61 -4.81
C GLN A 92 -14.88 5.26 -5.07
N VAL A 93 -13.86 4.94 -4.28
CA VAL A 93 -13.06 3.72 -4.45
C VAL A 93 -13.23 2.83 -3.24
N LEU A 94 -13.69 1.61 -3.47
CA LEU A 94 -13.71 0.55 -2.46
C LEU A 94 -12.54 -0.41 -2.73
N SER A 95 -11.64 -0.55 -1.76
CA SER A 95 -10.54 -1.50 -1.80
C SER A 95 -10.80 -2.63 -0.81
N LEU A 96 -10.97 -3.85 -1.28
CA LEU A 96 -11.11 -5.03 -0.41
C LEU A 96 -9.72 -5.63 -0.17
N GLY A 97 -9.22 -5.49 1.05
CA GLY A 97 -7.83 -5.76 1.43
C GLY A 97 -6.97 -4.50 1.42
N LEU A 98 -6.37 -4.16 2.56
CA LEU A 98 -5.44 -3.04 2.69
C LEU A 98 -4.00 -3.48 2.41
N GLY A 99 -3.63 -4.68 2.86
CA GLY A 99 -2.22 -5.06 2.97
C GLY A 99 -1.47 -4.05 3.84
N ALA A 100 -0.26 -3.65 3.45
CA ALA A 100 0.41 -2.51 4.09
C ALA A 100 0.08 -1.15 3.43
N GLY A 101 -0.91 -1.10 2.53
CA GLY A 101 -1.49 0.14 2.00
C GLY A 101 -0.87 0.68 0.71
N TYR A 102 -0.17 -0.13 -0.09
CA TYR A 102 0.47 0.30 -1.35
C TYR A 102 -0.51 1.03 -2.30
N ILE A 103 -1.53 0.31 -2.77
CA ILE A 103 -2.49 0.82 -3.78
C ILE A 103 -3.21 2.05 -3.23
N ASN A 104 -3.67 1.95 -1.99
CA ASN A 104 -4.44 3.01 -1.33
C ASN A 104 -3.61 4.29 -1.14
N SER A 105 -2.35 4.17 -0.72
CA SER A 105 -1.45 5.33 -0.57
C SER A 105 -1.10 5.95 -1.92
N TYR A 106 -0.86 5.12 -2.94
CA TYR A 106 -0.60 5.61 -4.31
C TYR A 106 -1.80 6.40 -4.86
N LEU A 107 -3.01 5.84 -4.76
CA LEU A 107 -4.22 6.49 -5.23
C LEU A 107 -4.49 7.78 -4.47
N HIS A 108 -4.40 7.75 -3.13
CA HIS A 108 -4.60 8.92 -2.29
C HIS A 108 -3.61 10.05 -2.62
N LYS A 109 -2.35 9.69 -2.89
CA LYS A 109 -1.29 10.65 -3.20
C LYS A 109 -1.43 11.27 -4.60
N ASN A 110 -1.74 10.48 -5.62
CA ASN A 110 -1.73 10.90 -7.03
C ASN A 110 -3.10 11.38 -7.53
N TYR A 111 -4.19 10.95 -6.89
CA TYR A 111 -5.57 11.29 -7.22
C TYR A 111 -6.29 11.83 -5.97
N PRO A 112 -5.89 13.02 -5.46
CA PRO A 112 -6.30 13.52 -4.15
C PRO A 112 -7.78 13.83 -4.00
N LYS A 113 -8.57 13.74 -5.07
CA LYS A 113 -10.03 13.90 -5.03
C LYS A 113 -10.78 12.56 -4.93
N MET A 114 -10.11 11.43 -5.06
CA MET A 114 -10.71 10.12 -4.82
C MET A 114 -11.03 9.97 -3.34
N ASN A 115 -12.22 9.45 -3.04
CA ASN A 115 -12.60 9.04 -1.71
C ASN A 115 -12.43 7.53 -1.60
N ILE A 116 -11.40 7.10 -0.87
CA ILE A 116 -10.97 5.71 -0.78
C ILE A 116 -11.45 5.13 0.54
N THR A 117 -12.12 3.98 0.49
CA THR A 117 -12.44 3.16 1.65
C THR A 117 -11.77 1.80 1.46
N ALA A 118 -10.77 1.50 2.28
CA ALA A 118 -10.16 0.18 2.34
C ALA A 118 -10.83 -0.65 3.44
N VAL A 119 -11.22 -1.89 3.13
CA VAL A 119 -11.77 -2.84 4.10
C VAL A 119 -10.72 -3.89 4.37
N GLU A 120 -10.29 -4.01 5.62
CA GLU A 120 -9.22 -4.91 6.03
C GLU A 120 -9.70 -5.84 7.14
N ILE A 121 -9.47 -7.14 6.97
CA ILE A 121 -9.90 -8.14 7.94
C ILE A 121 -9.01 -8.12 9.18
N ASP A 122 -7.76 -7.70 9.05
CA ASP A 122 -6.76 -7.74 10.10
C ASP A 122 -6.30 -6.35 10.56
N LYS A 123 -6.70 -5.97 11.78
CA LYS A 123 -6.24 -4.73 12.42
C LYS A 123 -4.71 -4.62 12.50
N ASN A 124 -3.98 -5.73 12.64
CA ASN A 124 -2.51 -5.68 12.72
C ASN A 124 -1.89 -5.16 11.41
N MET A 125 -2.52 -5.41 10.26
CA MET A 125 -2.07 -4.88 8.97
C MET A 125 -2.26 -3.36 8.90
N LEU A 126 -3.36 -2.83 9.44
CA LEU A 126 -3.55 -1.39 9.59
C LEU A 126 -2.48 -0.76 10.49
N ASP A 127 -2.25 -1.34 11.68
CA ASP A 127 -1.26 -0.82 12.63
C ASP A 127 0.15 -0.81 12.01
N LEU A 128 0.47 -1.84 11.22
CA LEU A 128 1.72 -1.94 10.48
C LEU A 128 1.80 -0.88 9.37
N ALA A 129 0.75 -0.71 8.57
CA ALA A 129 0.70 0.27 7.49
C ALA A 129 0.90 1.70 8.01
N LEU A 130 0.23 2.05 9.11
CA LEU A 130 0.37 3.34 9.79
C LEU A 130 1.80 3.55 10.31
N LYS A 131 2.41 2.52 10.92
CA LYS A 131 3.72 2.63 11.57
C LYS A 131 4.89 2.62 10.59
N TRP A 132 4.87 1.72 9.62
CA TRP A 132 6.04 1.39 8.79
C TRP A 132 5.93 1.85 7.35
N PHE A 133 4.71 2.08 6.86
CA PHE A 133 4.45 2.47 5.46
C PHE A 133 3.90 3.90 5.34
N ASP A 134 3.86 4.63 6.45
CA ASP A 134 3.39 6.01 6.55
C ASP A 134 1.99 6.22 5.95
N LEU A 135 1.11 5.22 6.09
CA LEU A 135 -0.27 5.29 5.64
C LEU A 135 -0.93 6.55 6.24
N LYS A 136 -1.52 7.39 5.38
CA LYS A 136 -2.24 8.59 5.79
C LYS A 136 -3.73 8.35 5.68
N LEU A 137 -4.45 8.55 6.79
CA LEU A 137 -5.91 8.53 6.82
C LEU A 137 -6.42 9.96 7.04
N ASP A 138 -7.48 10.32 6.34
CA ASP A 138 -8.14 11.62 6.39
C ASP A 138 -9.58 11.53 5.86
N ASP A 139 -10.19 12.65 5.45
CA ASP A 139 -11.55 12.72 4.93
C ASP A 139 -11.72 12.07 3.54
N LYS A 140 -10.63 11.64 2.90
CA LYS A 140 -10.58 11.01 1.58
C LYS A 140 -9.91 9.64 1.59
N HIS A 141 -9.40 9.20 2.73
CA HIS A 141 -8.81 7.88 2.87
C HIS A 141 -9.16 7.27 4.22
N HIS A 142 -10.01 6.25 4.15
CA HIS A 142 -10.60 5.58 5.31
C HIS A 142 -10.24 4.10 5.32
N VAL A 143 -10.16 3.53 6.52
CA VAL A 143 -10.01 2.08 6.71
C VAL A 143 -11.13 1.57 7.62
N VAL A 144 -11.79 0.50 7.20
CA VAL A 144 -12.79 -0.23 7.97
C VAL A 144 -12.23 -1.59 8.32
N ILE A 145 -12.19 -1.91 9.62
CA ILE A 145 -11.75 -3.24 10.09
C ILE A 145 -12.96 -4.16 10.13
N GLU A 146 -13.13 -4.96 9.08
CA GLU A 146 -14.24 -5.88 8.89
C GLU A 146 -13.86 -6.97 7.88
N ASP A 147 -14.53 -8.12 7.93
CA ASP A 147 -14.49 -9.07 6.81
C ASP A 147 -15.12 -8.43 5.56
N GLY A 148 -14.41 -8.47 4.43
CA GLY A 148 -14.83 -7.81 3.20
C GLY A 148 -16.15 -8.34 2.62
N ILE A 149 -16.45 -9.63 2.80
CA ILE A 149 -17.72 -10.22 2.34
C ILE A 149 -18.87 -9.67 3.19
N ASN A 150 -18.69 -9.62 4.52
CA ASN A 150 -19.69 -9.08 5.43
C ASN A 150 -19.93 -7.57 5.18
N TYR A 151 -18.86 -6.80 4.97
CA TYR A 151 -18.96 -5.39 4.62
C TYR A 151 -19.81 -5.18 3.35
N VAL A 152 -19.51 -5.92 2.28
CA VAL A 152 -20.25 -5.80 1.01
C VAL A 152 -21.72 -6.18 1.18
N ARG A 153 -22.03 -7.28 1.89
CA ARG A 153 -23.43 -7.67 2.16
C ARG A 153 -24.19 -6.58 2.91
N ARG A 154 -23.61 -6.06 3.99
CA ARG A 154 -24.20 -4.99 4.80
C ARG A 154 -24.45 -3.72 3.99
N MET A 155 -23.54 -3.36 3.08
CA MET A 155 -23.68 -2.17 2.23
C MET A 155 -24.66 -2.37 1.07
N ALA A 156 -24.90 -3.60 0.63
CA ALA A 156 -25.88 -3.90 -0.42
C ALA A 156 -27.34 -3.88 0.10
N GLU A 157 -27.52 -4.06 1.41
CA GLU A 157 -28.83 -4.03 2.09
C GLU A 157 -29.21 -2.65 2.64
N ALA A 158 -28.29 -1.69 2.62
CA ALA A 158 -28.45 -0.32 3.12
C ALA A 158 -29.03 0.63 2.05
#